data_AF-A0AAV3MB09-F1
#
_entry.id   AF-A0AAV3MB09-F1
#
_cell.length_a   1.000
_cell.length_b   1.000
_cell.length_c   1.000
_cell.angle_alpha   90.00
_cell.angle_beta   90.00
_cell.angle_gamma   90.00
#
_symmetry.space_group_name_H-M   'P 1'
#
loop_
_entity.id
_entity.type
_entity.pdbx_description
1 polymer ?
#
loop_
_entity_poly.entity_id
_entity_poly.type
_entity_poly.pdbx_seq_one_letter_code
_entity_poly.pdbx_strand_id
1 'polypeptide(L)'
;MTTQDTAQHWLETHLKKIREYSGINQTYSMDDELIRDVHIDSLELLELIAAIEEYTEQPLRDEVWMKWRRLQDIVDYLINATA
;
A
#
# COMPACT_ATOMS: atom_id res chain seq x y z
N MET A 1 -7.63 5.32 18.23
CA MET A 1 -7.16 4.85 16.92
C MET A 1 -6.18 5.91 16.43
N THR A 2 -4.91 5.55 16.30
CA THR A 2 -3.87 6.50 15.86
C THR A 2 -3.94 6.68 14.34
N THR A 3 -3.31 7.73 13.80
CA THR A 3 -3.18 7.94 12.35
C THR A 3 -2.49 6.75 11.69
N GLN A 4 -1.50 6.16 12.37
CA GLN A 4 -0.81 4.95 11.92
C GLN A 4 -1.74 3.74 11.85
N ASP A 5 -2.55 3.47 12.89
CA ASP A 5 -3.50 2.36 12.88
C ASP A 5 -4.51 2.49 11.72
N THR A 6 -4.89 3.73 11.40
CA THR A 6 -5.86 4.03 10.33
C THR A 6 -5.25 3.79 8.96
N ALA A 7 -4.05 4.30 8.71
CA ALA A 7 -3.33 4.11 7.45
C ALA A 7 -2.99 2.63 7.21
N GLN A 8 -2.52 1.93 8.25
CA GLN A 8 -2.24 0.51 8.16
C GLN A 8 -3.50 -0.30 7.84
N HIS A 9 -4.60 -0.06 8.55
CA HIS A 9 -5.85 -0.78 8.32
C HIS A 9 -6.41 -0.52 6.91
N TRP A 10 -6.28 0.71 6.40
CA TRP A 10 -6.66 1.05 5.04
C TRP A 10 -5.85 0.26 4.01
N LEU A 11 -4.52 0.17 4.20
CA LEU A 11 -3.61 -0.55 3.31
C LEU A 11 -3.92 -2.05 3.30
N GLU A 12 -4.04 -2.67 4.48
CA GLU A 12 -4.39 -4.09 4.62
C GLU A 12 -5.72 -4.41 3.91
N THR A 13 -6.72 -3.54 4.05
CA THR A 13 -8.02 -3.70 3.40
C THR A 13 -7.91 -3.63 1.88
N HIS A 14 -7.09 -2.72 1.33
CA HIS A 14 -6.92 -2.61 -0.12
C HIS A 14 -6.08 -3.74 -0.71
N LEU A 15 -4.99 -4.14 -0.04
CA LEU A 15 -4.21 -5.31 -0.44
C LEU A 15 -5.07 -6.57 -0.47
N LYS A 16 -5.96 -6.75 0.51
CA LYS A 16 -6.89 -7.87 0.52
C LYS A 16 -7.85 -7.84 -0.68
N LYS A 17 -8.36 -6.68 -1.07
CA LYS A 17 -9.25 -6.53 -2.25
C LYS A 17 -8.52 -6.84 -3.55
N ILE A 18 -7.32 -6.29 -3.75
CA ILE A 18 -6.49 -6.54 -4.93
C ILE A 18 -6.20 -8.05 -5.06
N ARG A 19 -5.90 -8.70 -3.93
CA ARG A 19 -5.60 -10.14 -3.86
C ARG A 19 -6.81 -11.06 -3.85
N GLU A 20 -8.03 -10.52 -3.73
CA GLU A 20 -9.25 -11.32 -3.67
C GLU A 20 -9.40 -12.16 -4.94
N TYR A 21 -8.92 -11.64 -6.07
CA TYR A 21 -8.89 -12.34 -7.35
C TYR A 21 -7.67 -13.26 -7.53
N SER A 22 -6.58 -13.02 -6.80
CA SER A 22 -5.32 -13.77 -6.88
C SER A 22 -5.33 -15.07 -6.04
N GLY A 23 -6.26 -15.20 -5.08
CA GLY A 23 -6.36 -16.38 -4.19
C GLY A 23 -5.21 -16.53 -3.19
N ILE A 24 -4.34 -15.51 -3.08
CA ILE A 24 -3.19 -15.49 -2.18
C ILE A 24 -3.64 -14.97 -0.81
N ASN A 25 -3.67 -15.86 0.17
CA ASN A 25 -4.02 -15.53 1.56
C ASN A 25 -2.76 -15.60 2.42
N GLN A 26 -1.88 -14.62 2.24
CA GLN A 26 -0.62 -14.51 2.97
C GLN A 26 -0.73 -13.47 4.09
N THR A 27 -0.17 -13.78 5.24
CA THR A 27 0.06 -12.81 6.32
C THR A 27 1.31 -12.01 5.99
N TYR A 28 1.24 -10.69 6.07
CA TYR A 28 2.35 -9.78 5.81
C TYR A 28 2.62 -8.86 7.00
N SER A 29 3.88 -8.49 7.19
CA SER A 29 4.36 -7.49 8.13
C SER A 29 4.63 -6.17 7.42
N MET A 30 4.56 -5.04 8.13
CA MET A 30 4.89 -3.74 7.54
C MET A 30 6.37 -3.64 7.10
N ASP A 31 7.23 -4.48 7.67
CA ASP A 31 8.64 -4.60 7.29
C ASP A 31 8.88 -5.43 6.03
N ASP A 32 7.86 -6.13 5.51
CA ASP A 32 7.99 -7.02 4.35
C ASP A 32 8.25 -6.24 3.07
N GLU A 33 9.13 -6.76 2.22
CA GLU A 33 9.42 -6.17 0.92
C GLU A 33 8.26 -6.38 -0.07
N LEU A 34 7.83 -5.31 -0.74
CA LEU A 34 6.64 -5.30 -1.62
C LEU A 34 6.69 -6.40 -2.70
N ILE A 35 7.82 -6.51 -3.40
CA ILE A 35 7.96 -7.44 -4.53
C ILE A 35 8.38 -8.83 -4.05
N ARG A 36 9.29 -8.89 -3.06
CA ARG A 36 9.96 -10.14 -2.68
C ARG A 36 9.15 -10.96 -1.71
N ASP A 37 8.63 -10.33 -0.66
CA ASP A 37 7.98 -11.02 0.46
C ASP A 37 6.46 -10.95 0.31
N VAL A 38 5.95 -9.77 -0.05
CA VAL A 38 4.51 -9.57 -0.23
C VAL A 38 4.06 -10.10 -1.60
N HIS A 39 4.98 -10.24 -2.57
CA HIS A 39 4.70 -10.69 -3.94
C HIS A 39 3.75 -9.78 -4.74
N ILE A 40 3.81 -8.47 -4.51
CA ILE A 40 3.07 -7.49 -5.31
C ILE A 40 3.67 -7.44 -6.71
N ASP A 41 2.83 -7.68 -7.72
CA ASP A 41 3.21 -7.52 -9.12
C ASP A 41 3.04 -6.07 -9.61
N SER A 42 3.50 -5.80 -10.83
CA SER A 42 3.42 -4.44 -11.41
C SER A 42 1.99 -3.93 -11.60
N LEU A 43 1.01 -4.81 -11.82
CA LEU A 43 -0.39 -4.42 -12.00
C LEU A 43 -1.04 -4.13 -10.64
N GLU A 44 -0.86 -5.03 -9.68
CA GLU A 44 -1.32 -4.86 -8.29
C GLU A 44 -0.74 -3.57 -7.67
N LEU A 45 0.52 -3.24 -7.98
CA LEU A 45 1.13 -1.98 -7.53
C LEU A 45 0.45 -0.75 -8.14
N LEU A 46 0.12 -0.79 -9.44
CA LEU A 46 -0.57 0.32 -10.11
C LEU A 46 -2.00 0.50 -9.60
N GLU A 47 -2.72 -0.59 -9.35
CA GLU A 47 -4.05 -0.56 -8.72
C GLU A 47 -3.98 0.04 -7.31
N LEU A 48 -2.95 -0.33 -6.53
CA LEU A 48 -2.72 0.24 -5.21
C LEU A 48 -2.42 1.76 -5.29
N ILE A 49 -1.59 2.18 -6.25
CA ILE A 49 -1.28 3.59 -6.48
C ILE A 49 -2.55 4.38 -6.78
N ALA A 50 -3.38 3.90 -7.71
CA ALA A 50 -4.65 4.55 -8.04
C ALA A 50 -5.57 4.68 -6.82
N ALA A 51 -5.67 3.64 -5.99
CA ALA A 51 -6.47 3.69 -4.76
C ALA A 51 -5.91 4.70 -3.74
N ILE A 52 -4.58 4.85 -3.65
CA ILE A 52 -3.93 5.85 -2.78
C ILE A 52 -4.24 7.26 -3.28
N GLU A 53 -4.18 7.51 -4.59
CA GLU A 53 -4.52 8.81 -5.17
C GLU A 53 -5.98 9.19 -4.89
N GLU A 54 -6.90 8.24 -5.03
CA GLU A 54 -8.31 8.45 -4.68
C GLU A 54 -8.51 8.73 -3.18
N TYR A 55 -7.81 8.00 -2.31
CA TYR A 55 -7.94 8.16 -0.87
C TYR A 55 -7.34 9.48 -0.34
N THR A 56 -6.22 9.91 -0.92
CA THR A 56 -5.52 11.14 -0.53
C THR A 56 -5.99 12.39 -1.28
N GLU A 57 -6.86 12.21 -2.29
CA GLU A 57 -7.31 13.23 -3.24
C GLU A 57 -6.14 13.97 -3.92
N GLN A 58 -4.99 13.31 -4.05
CA GLN A 58 -3.75 13.90 -4.53
C GLN A 58 -3.03 12.96 -5.51
N PRO A 59 -2.46 13.50 -6.61
CA PRO A 59 -1.68 12.70 -7.54
C PRO A 59 -0.38 12.22 -6.87
N LEU A 60 -0.08 10.93 -7.02
CA LEU A 60 1.10 10.29 -6.48
C LEU A 60 2.22 10.34 -7.52
N ARG A 61 3.31 11.03 -7.18
CA ARG A 61 4.43 11.17 -8.11
C ARG A 61 5.23 9.88 -8.23
N ASP A 62 5.60 9.53 -9.46
CA ASP A 62 6.43 8.36 -9.78
C ASP A 62 7.72 8.27 -8.97
N GLU A 63 8.39 9.40 -8.78
CA GLU A 63 9.62 9.49 -7.98
C GLU A 63 9.48 9.11 -6.51
N VAL A 64 8.25 9.05 -5.99
CA VAL A 64 7.91 8.64 -4.63
C VAL A 64 7.67 7.14 -4.60
N TRP A 65 6.68 6.65 -5.35
CA TRP A 65 6.28 5.23 -5.27
C TRP A 65 7.34 4.29 -5.84
N MET A 66 8.14 4.74 -6.82
CA MET A 66 9.25 3.95 -7.35
C MET A 66 10.39 3.72 -6.33
N LYS A 67 10.40 4.47 -5.22
CA LYS A 67 11.37 4.27 -4.12
C LYS A 67 10.84 3.35 -3.02
N TRP A 68 9.55 3.02 -3.03
CA TRP A 68 8.97 2.14 -2.01
C TRP A 68 9.59 0.75 -2.09
N ARG A 69 10.04 0.27 -0.93
CA ARG A 69 10.63 -1.05 -0.74
C ARG A 69 9.75 -1.93 0.13
N ARG A 70 9.15 -1.35 1.17
CA ARG A 70 8.37 -2.04 2.19
C ARG A 70 6.95 -1.51 2.26
N LEU A 71 6.06 -2.30 2.86
CA LEU A 71 4.70 -1.85 3.16
C LEU A 71 4.68 -0.61 4.07
N GLN A 72 5.64 -0.49 4.99
CA GLN A 72 5.79 0.67 5.86
C GLN A 72 5.99 1.98 5.06
N ASP A 73 6.67 1.96 3.91
CA ASP A 73 6.88 3.17 3.10
C ASP A 73 5.54 3.76 2.61
N ILE A 74 4.56 2.88 2.36
CA ILE A 74 3.21 3.25 1.94
C ILE A 74 2.42 3.81 3.12
N VAL A 75 2.51 3.16 4.29
CA VAL A 75 1.87 3.64 5.52
C VAL A 75 2.40 5.02 5.91
N ASP A 76 3.72 5.22 5.85
CA ASP A 76 4.36 6.50 6.14
C ASP A 76 3.91 7.59 5.17
N TYR A 77 3.76 7.25 3.89
CA TYR A 77 3.20 8.17 2.90
C TYR A 77 1.76 8.57 3.26
N LEU A 78 0.90 7.59 3.55
CA LEU A 78 -0.51 7.81 3.89
C LEU A 78 -0.66 8.68 5.15
N ILE A 79 0.17 8.45 6.18
CA ILE A 79 0.19 9.30 7.39
C ILE A 79 0.53 10.74 7.02
N ASN A 80 1.57 10.96 6.21
CA ASN A 80 1.99 12.31 5.83
C ASN A 80 0.99 13.01 4.90
N ALA A 81 0.27 12.26 4.07
CA ALA A 81 -0.70 12.81 3.13
C ALA A 81 -2.06 13.14 3.77
N THR A 82 -2.38 12.52 4.92
CA THR A 82 -3.66 12.67 5.63
C THR A 82 -3.56 13.41 6.97
N ALA A 83 -2.35 13.80 7.38
CA ALA A 83 -2.09 14.64 8.55
C ALA A 83 -2.36 16.13 8.26
#